data_AF-A0A4V1ZT63-F1
#
_entry.id   AF-A0A4V1ZT63-F1
#
_cell.length_a   1.000
_cell.length_b   1.000
_cell.length_c   1.000
_cell.angle_alpha   90.00
_cell.angle_beta   90.00
_cell.angle_gamma   90.00
#
_symmetry.space_group_name_H-M   'P 1'
#
loop_
_entity.id
_entity.type
_entity.pdbx_description
1 polymer ?
#
loop_
_entity_poly.entity_id
_entity_poly.type
_entity_poly.pdbx_seq_one_letter_code
_entity_poly.pdbx_strand_id
1 'polypeptide(L)'
;MAAKTQTDSSTDLRTNEKKWTKPLMEAGWTAMPSVIIENQRQLGLEPLDLNIVVYLASKWWTAEGKPYPSKSTMAKAMNVHPRTIQKHIASLEAAGYIRREERRTETGSRTNIYHLDGLIKAARPFADEKLAEIEEKTAIRKLRQNRRGAPKLRVVKDDD
;
A
#
# COMPACT_ATOMS: atom_id res chain seq x y z
N MET A 1 26.35 -21.22 -4.81
CA MET A 1 24.87 -21.17 -4.71
C MET A 1 24.41 -19.81 -5.20
N ALA A 2 23.44 -19.78 -6.11
CA ALA A 2 23.18 -18.68 -7.02
C ALA A 2 22.74 -17.38 -6.34
N ALA A 3 23.46 -16.29 -6.64
CA ALA A 3 23.02 -14.93 -6.42
C ALA A 3 21.86 -14.60 -7.37
N LYS A 4 20.67 -14.37 -6.83
CA LYS A 4 19.57 -13.71 -7.54
C LYS A 4 18.86 -12.73 -6.59
N THR A 5 18.69 -11.50 -7.10
CA THR A 5 17.68 -10.49 -6.71
C THR A 5 18.05 -9.50 -5.58
N GLN A 6 19.08 -8.67 -5.75
CA GLN A 6 19.27 -7.43 -4.93
C GLN A 6 19.30 -6.12 -5.76
N THR A 7 19.20 -6.19 -7.09
CA THR A 7 19.47 -5.03 -7.96
C THR A 7 18.32 -4.01 -8.00
N ASP A 8 17.07 -4.47 -7.90
CA ASP A 8 15.90 -3.59 -8.03
C ASP A 8 15.60 -2.82 -6.73
N SER A 9 15.69 -3.48 -5.57
CA SER A 9 15.43 -2.84 -4.26
C SER A 9 16.42 -1.71 -3.94
N SER A 10 17.69 -1.84 -4.34
CA SER A 10 18.71 -0.79 -4.11
C SER A 10 18.53 0.43 -5.01
N THR A 11 17.97 0.25 -6.21
CA THR A 11 17.72 1.34 -7.17
C THR A 11 16.49 2.15 -6.76
N ASP A 12 15.43 1.47 -6.30
CA ASP A 12 14.24 2.11 -5.76
C ASP A 12 14.54 2.89 -4.47
N LEU A 13 15.35 2.33 -3.57
CA LEU A 13 15.82 3.02 -2.37
C LEU A 13 16.57 4.32 -2.71
N ARG A 14 17.51 4.29 -3.66
CA ARG A 14 18.22 5.50 -4.12
C ARG A 14 17.29 6.54 -4.74
N THR A 15 16.23 6.10 -5.42
CA THR A 15 15.21 7.00 -5.99
C THR A 15 14.37 7.64 -4.88
N ASN A 16 13.99 6.86 -3.87
CA ASN A 16 13.26 7.35 -2.70
C ASN A 16 14.12 8.28 -1.84
N GLU A 17 15.41 8.02 -1.67
CA GLU A 17 16.35 8.93 -1.00
C GLU A 17 16.50 10.26 -1.73
N LYS A 18 16.48 10.26 -3.07
CA LYS A 18 16.46 11.52 -3.85
C LYS A 18 15.17 12.30 -3.62
N LYS A 19 14.04 11.61 -3.46
CA LYS A 19 12.72 12.23 -3.24
C LYS A 19 12.55 12.75 -1.81
N TRP A 20 12.93 11.95 -0.82
CA TRP A 20 12.63 12.17 0.59
C TRP A 20 13.85 12.49 1.44
N THR A 21 15.05 12.59 0.86
CA THR A 21 16.33 12.73 1.55
C THR A 21 16.78 11.46 2.30
N LYS A 22 18.09 11.32 2.46
CA LYS A 22 18.71 10.18 3.14
C LYS A 22 18.29 10.07 4.62
N PRO A 23 18.29 11.15 5.45
CA PRO A 23 17.93 11.02 6.86
C PRO A 23 16.50 10.51 7.11
N LEU A 24 15.53 10.92 6.27
CA LEU A 24 14.16 10.45 6.41
C LEU A 24 14.01 8.99 6.01
N MET A 25 14.72 8.53 4.98
CA MET A 25 14.72 7.13 4.58
C MET A 25 15.44 6.24 5.61
N GLU A 26 16.53 6.73 6.20
CA GLU A 26 17.28 6.04 7.26
C GLU A 26 16.51 5.95 8.59
N ALA A 27 15.70 6.95 8.92
CA ALA A 27 14.85 6.95 10.11
C ALA A 27 13.74 5.89 10.07
N GLY A 28 13.48 5.32 8.89
CA GLY A 28 12.51 4.26 8.67
C GLY A 28 11.39 4.68 7.72
N TRP A 29 10.97 3.74 6.89
CA TRP A 29 9.87 3.93 5.95
C TRP A 29 8.92 2.73 6.02
N THR A 30 7.67 2.95 5.63
CA THR A 30 6.64 1.91 5.63
C THR A 30 6.22 1.63 4.20
N ALA A 31 6.34 0.37 3.79
CA ALA A 31 5.80 -0.09 2.52
C ALA A 31 4.27 -0.19 2.65
N MET A 32 3.56 0.62 1.88
CA MET A 32 2.10 0.59 1.83
C MET A 32 1.63 0.45 0.38
N PRO A 33 0.91 -0.63 0.02
CA PRO A 33 0.33 -0.76 -1.31
C PRO A 33 -0.52 0.45 -1.69
N SER A 34 -0.12 1.15 -2.76
CA SER A 34 -0.82 2.36 -3.24
C SER A 34 -2.27 2.09 -3.60
N VAL A 35 -2.60 0.86 -4.01
CA VAL A 35 -3.97 0.43 -4.33
C VAL A 35 -4.93 0.68 -3.16
N ILE A 36 -4.50 0.51 -1.92
CA ILE A 36 -5.34 0.75 -0.73
C ILE A 36 -5.60 2.26 -0.55
N ILE A 37 -4.58 3.09 -0.78
CA ILE A 37 -4.70 4.55 -0.66
C ILE A 37 -5.58 5.11 -1.76
N GLU A 38 -5.40 4.64 -2.99
CA GLU A 38 -6.15 5.11 -4.16
C GLU A 38 -7.62 4.68 -4.14
N ASN A 39 -7.91 3.48 -3.61
CA ASN A 39 -9.27 2.92 -3.54
C ASN A 39 -9.91 3.07 -2.16
N GLN A 40 -9.42 3.98 -1.32
CA GLN A 40 -9.92 4.14 0.05
C GLN A 40 -11.44 4.40 0.11
N ARG A 41 -11.98 5.13 -0.87
CA ARG A 41 -13.41 5.40 -0.98
C ARG A 41 -14.22 4.15 -1.35
N GLN A 42 -13.71 3.37 -2.31
CA GLN A 42 -14.33 2.12 -2.77
C GLN A 42 -14.29 1.05 -1.68
N LEU A 43 -13.24 1.07 -0.86
CA LEU A 43 -13.11 0.27 0.35
C LEU A 43 -13.95 0.83 1.53
N GLY A 44 -14.70 1.92 1.34
CA GLY A 44 -15.51 2.52 2.41
C GLY A 44 -14.71 2.97 3.64
N LEU A 45 -13.40 3.20 3.49
CA LEU A 45 -12.53 3.65 4.58
C LEU A 45 -12.72 5.15 4.81
N GLU A 46 -13.02 5.54 6.04
CA GLU A 46 -12.93 6.94 6.43
C GLU A 46 -11.46 7.38 6.52
N PRO A 47 -11.15 8.69 6.44
CA PRO A 47 -9.78 9.18 6.52
C PRO A 47 -9.03 8.70 7.77
N LEU A 48 -9.73 8.60 8.91
CA LEU A 48 -9.13 8.11 10.14
C LEU A 48 -8.93 6.59 10.14
N ASP A 49 -9.76 5.84 9.42
CA ASP A 49 -9.57 4.40 9.23
C ASP A 49 -8.29 4.11 8.44
N LEU A 50 -8.08 4.85 7.36
CA LEU A 50 -6.84 4.76 6.58
C LEU A 50 -5.62 5.14 7.44
N ASN A 51 -5.71 6.20 8.25
CA ASN A 51 -4.62 6.60 9.13
C ASN A 51 -4.31 5.51 10.18
N ILE A 52 -5.33 4.86 10.75
CA ILE A 52 -5.16 3.70 11.63
C ILE A 52 -4.44 2.57 10.92
N VAL A 53 -4.85 2.22 9.71
CA VAL A 53 -4.20 1.17 8.90
C VAL A 53 -2.74 1.51 8.63
N VAL A 54 -2.44 2.74 8.20
CA VAL A 54 -1.06 3.19 7.93
C VAL A 54 -0.21 3.14 9.21
N TYR A 55 -0.77 3.58 10.34
CA TYR A 55 -0.06 3.51 11.62
C TYR A 55 0.22 2.06 12.02
N LEU A 56 -0.75 1.16 11.88
CA LEU A 56 -0.55 -0.27 12.15
C LEU A 56 0.51 -0.88 11.23
N ALA A 57 0.47 -0.57 9.93
CA ALA A 57 1.48 -1.01 8.97
C ALA A 57 2.88 -0.51 9.35
N SER A 58 3.01 0.73 9.86
CA SER A 58 4.31 1.27 10.31
C SER A 58 4.92 0.54 11.51
N LYS A 59 4.10 -0.20 12.27
CA LYS A 59 4.53 -1.02 13.41
C LYS A 59 4.65 -2.49 13.07
N TRP A 60 4.32 -2.88 11.84
CA TRP A 60 4.39 -4.25 11.35
C TRP A 60 5.68 -4.47 10.55
N TRP A 61 6.78 -4.74 11.26
CA TRP A 61 8.13 -4.80 10.67
C TRP A 61 8.49 -6.17 10.08
N THR A 62 7.88 -7.25 10.57
CA THR A 62 8.02 -8.60 10.03
C THR A 62 6.65 -9.24 9.92
N ALA A 63 6.42 -10.11 8.94
CA ALA A 63 5.13 -10.77 8.74
C ALA A 63 4.62 -11.47 10.03
N GLU A 64 5.55 -12.01 10.82
CA GLU A 64 5.29 -12.66 12.11
C GLU A 64 5.12 -11.66 13.27
N GLY A 65 5.83 -10.53 13.24
CA GLY A 65 5.84 -9.48 14.26
C GLY A 65 4.66 -8.51 14.12
N LYS A 66 3.45 -9.03 14.30
CA LYS A 66 2.19 -8.28 14.16
C LYS A 66 2.14 -7.04 15.07
N PRO A 67 1.51 -5.94 14.64
CA PRO A 67 1.48 -4.69 15.39
C PRO A 67 0.58 -4.80 16.63
N TYR A 68 1.05 -4.26 17.76
CA TYR A 68 0.31 -4.23 19.03
C TYR A 68 0.25 -2.85 19.72
N PRO A 69 0.11 -1.72 19.00
CA PRO A 69 0.05 -0.42 19.65
C PRO A 69 -1.20 -0.27 20.52
N SER A 70 -1.08 0.47 21.62
CA SER A 70 -2.24 0.80 22.45
C SER A 70 -3.17 1.78 21.73
N LYS A 71 -4.47 1.73 22.03
CA LYS A 71 -5.45 2.68 21.49
C LYS A 71 -5.13 4.13 21.90
N SER A 72 -4.58 4.33 23.11
CA SER A 72 -4.11 5.63 23.58
C SER A 72 -2.93 6.15 22.76
N THR A 73 -1.98 5.28 22.42
CA THR A 73 -0.81 5.63 21.60
C THR A 73 -1.23 6.06 20.20
N MET A 74 -2.15 5.31 19.57
CA MET A 74 -2.72 5.69 18.27
C MET A 74 -3.46 7.03 18.35
N ALA A 75 -4.26 7.23 19.39
CA ALA A 75 -5.01 8.46 19.61
C ALA A 75 -4.11 9.69 19.75
N LYS A 76 -3.02 9.58 20.52
CA LYS A 76 -2.00 10.63 20.65
C LYS A 76 -1.32 10.92 19.31
N ALA A 77 -0.94 9.88 18.56
CA ALA A 77 -0.27 10.05 17.27
C ALA A 77 -1.17 10.73 16.23
N MET A 78 -2.48 10.49 16.27
CA MET A 78 -3.46 11.04 15.33
C MET A 78 -4.15 12.31 15.86
N ASN A 79 -3.77 12.79 17.05
CA ASN A 79 -4.37 13.93 17.73
C ASN A 79 -5.90 13.87 17.85
N VAL A 80 -6.42 12.73 18.33
CA VAL A 80 -7.87 12.50 18.54
C VAL A 80 -8.14 11.92 19.92
N HIS A 81 -9.40 11.95 20.35
CA HIS A 81 -9.80 11.30 21.60
C HIS A 81 -9.69 9.76 21.48
N PRO A 82 -9.25 9.02 22.53
CA PRO A 82 -9.13 7.56 22.48
C PRO A 82 -10.43 6.82 22.12
N ARG A 83 -11.58 7.40 22.47
CA ARG A 83 -12.90 6.86 22.12
C ARG A 83 -13.16 6.90 20.62
N THR A 84 -12.60 7.87 19.90
CA THR A 84 -12.66 7.94 18.43
C THR A 84 -11.91 6.75 17.84
N ILE A 85 -10.67 6.50 18.25
CA ILE A 85 -9.91 5.32 17.81
C ILE A 85 -10.65 4.01 18.11
N GLN A 86 -11.28 3.88 19.29
CA GLN A 86 -12.09 2.70 19.63
C GLN A 86 -13.25 2.49 18.65
N LYS A 87 -13.98 3.55 18.30
CA LYS A 87 -15.09 3.51 17.35
C LYS A 87 -14.61 3.08 15.96
N HIS A 88 -13.54 3.68 15.45
CA HIS A 88 -13.00 3.38 14.12
C HIS A 88 -12.43 1.96 14.04
N ILE A 89 -11.72 1.50 15.08
CA ILE A 89 -11.29 0.10 15.15
C ILE A 89 -12.48 -0.86 15.13
N ALA A 90 -13.56 -0.56 15.85
CA ALA A 90 -14.77 -1.39 15.83
C ALA A 90 -15.44 -1.38 14.44
N SER A 91 -15.46 -0.24 13.75
CA SER A 91 -15.95 -0.12 12.37
C SER A 91 -15.12 -0.99 11.40
N LEU A 92 -13.80 -0.90 11.50
CA LEU A 92 -12.86 -1.69 10.70
C LEU A 92 -12.98 -3.20 10.96
N GLU A 93 -13.28 -3.61 12.18
CA GLU A 93 -13.60 -5.01 12.50
C GLU A 93 -14.95 -5.44 11.93
N ALA A 94 -15.99 -4.60 12.05
CA ALA A 94 -17.31 -4.87 11.51
C ALA A 94 -17.30 -5.00 9.97
N ALA A 95 -16.46 -4.19 9.30
CA ALA A 95 -16.19 -4.30 7.87
C ALA A 95 -15.32 -5.51 7.49
N GLY A 96 -14.79 -6.25 8.48
CA GLY A 96 -13.93 -7.40 8.27
C GLY A 96 -12.51 -7.06 7.79
N TYR A 97 -12.08 -5.80 7.92
CA TYR A 97 -10.74 -5.36 7.50
C TYR A 97 -9.66 -5.65 8.54
N ILE A 98 -10.02 -5.56 9.82
CA ILE A 98 -9.12 -5.82 10.94
C ILE A 98 -9.68 -6.94 11.80
N ARG A 99 -8.81 -7.76 12.36
CA ARG A 99 -9.14 -8.68 13.47
C ARG A 99 -8.25 -8.36 14.66
N ARG A 100 -8.85 -8.21 15.85
CA ARG A 100 -8.10 -8.11 17.11
C ARG A 100 -7.93 -9.47 17.76
N GLU A 101 -6.74 -9.69 18.27
CA GLU A 101 -6.45 -10.78 19.19
C GLU A 101 -6.17 -10.17 20.56
N GLU A 102 -7.10 -10.44 21.49
CA GLU A 102 -6.98 -9.97 22.86
C GLU A 102 -5.86 -10.72 23.57
N ARG A 103 -5.00 -9.97 24.25
CA ARG A 103 -3.95 -10.54 25.08
C ARG A 103 -4.31 -10.31 26.54
N ARG A 104 -4.63 -11.38 27.25
CA ARG A 104 -4.91 -11.33 28.69
C ARG A 104 -3.74 -11.91 29.47
N THR A 105 -3.50 -11.35 30.64
CA THR A 105 -2.57 -11.84 31.67
C THR A 105 -3.35 -12.13 32.93
N GLU A 106 -2.78 -12.90 33.85
CA GLU A 106 -3.42 -13.25 35.13
C GLU A 106 -3.89 -12.02 35.93
N THR A 107 -3.18 -10.89 35.78
CA THR A 107 -3.44 -9.63 36.50
C THR A 107 -4.09 -8.53 35.66
N GLY A 108 -4.47 -8.77 34.40
CA GLY A 108 -5.08 -7.73 33.57
C GLY A 108 -5.07 -7.95 32.05
N SER A 109 -5.29 -6.87 31.29
CA SER A 109 -5.27 -6.89 29.82
C SER A 109 -4.01 -6.22 29.28
N ARG A 110 -3.38 -6.84 28.27
CA ARG A 110 -2.28 -6.25 27.49
C ARG A 110 -2.84 -5.58 26.23
N THR A 111 -1.97 -4.91 25.47
CA THR A 111 -2.36 -4.35 24.18
C THR A 111 -2.71 -5.45 23.19
N ASN A 112 -3.79 -5.24 22.44
CA ASN A 112 -4.27 -6.19 21.45
C ASN A 112 -3.29 -6.29 20.30
N ILE A 113 -3.20 -7.47 19.71
CA ILE A 113 -2.54 -7.67 18.41
C ILE A 113 -3.58 -7.41 17.32
N TYR A 114 -3.19 -6.69 16.28
CA TYR A 114 -4.04 -6.41 15.13
C TYR A 114 -3.57 -7.20 13.91
N HIS A 115 -4.52 -7.80 13.20
CA HIS A 115 -4.30 -8.54 11.96
C HIS A 115 -4.99 -7.79 10.81
N LEU A 116 -4.28 -7.54 9.71
CA LEU A 116 -4.77 -6.80 8.53
C LEU A 116 -5.16 -7.71 7.35
N ASP A 117 -5.22 -9.02 7.58
CA ASP A 117 -5.47 -10.03 6.54
C ASP A 117 -6.77 -9.77 5.76
N GLY A 118 -7.80 -9.28 6.47
CA GLY A 118 -9.08 -8.94 5.90
C GLY A 118 -9.01 -7.77 4.93
N LEU A 119 -8.29 -6.71 5.29
CA LEU A 119 -8.04 -5.57 4.40
C LEU A 119 -7.27 -5.99 3.15
N ILE A 120 -6.22 -6.82 3.31
CA ILE A 120 -5.43 -7.32 2.19
C ILE A 120 -6.32 -8.10 1.22
N LYS A 121 -7.19 -8.96 1.75
CA LYS A 121 -8.15 -9.71 0.94
C LYS A 121 -9.14 -8.79 0.21
N ALA A 122 -9.64 -7.77 0.88
CA ALA A 122 -10.58 -6.80 0.30
C ALA A 122 -9.92 -5.91 -0.78
N ALA A 123 -8.64 -5.58 -0.63
CA ALA A 123 -7.90 -4.74 -1.56
C ALA A 123 -7.38 -5.48 -2.80
N ARG A 124 -7.31 -6.82 -2.74
CA ARG A 124 -6.74 -7.66 -3.82
C ARG A 124 -7.42 -7.48 -5.18
N PRO A 125 -8.76 -7.47 -5.31
CA PRO A 125 -9.41 -7.28 -6.61
C PRO A 125 -9.00 -5.98 -7.32
N PHE A 126 -8.89 -4.87 -6.55
CA PHE A 126 -8.44 -3.59 -7.09
C PHE A 126 -6.99 -3.64 -7.58
N ALA A 127 -6.15 -4.48 -6.98
CA ALA A 127 -4.78 -4.68 -7.44
C ALA A 127 -4.77 -5.45 -8.77
N ASP A 128 -5.60 -6.48 -8.89
CA ASP A 128 -5.72 -7.27 -10.11
C ASP A 128 -6.24 -6.41 -11.29
N GLU A 129 -7.25 -5.57 -11.04
CA GLU A 129 -7.74 -4.59 -12.02
C GLU A 129 -6.66 -3.60 -12.46
N LYS A 130 -5.92 -3.03 -11.50
CA LYS A 130 -4.85 -2.08 -11.79
C LYS A 130 -3.70 -2.72 -12.59
N LEU A 131 -3.37 -3.97 -12.31
CA LEU A 131 -2.34 -4.71 -13.05
C LEU A 131 -2.78 -4.92 -14.51
N ALA A 132 -4.05 -5.32 -14.74
CA ALA A 132 -4.60 -5.45 -16.09
C ALA A 132 -4.52 -4.13 -16.87
N GLU A 133 -4.89 -3.00 -16.25
CA GLU A 133 -4.75 -1.68 -16.88
C GLU A 133 -3.29 -1.32 -17.23
N ILE A 134 -2.35 -1.64 -16.34
CA ILE A 134 -0.93 -1.38 -16.57
C ILE A 134 -0.45 -2.21 -17.77
N GLU A 135 -0.80 -3.49 -17.83
CA GLU A 135 -0.46 -4.37 -18.94
C GLU A 135 -1.00 -3.84 -20.28
N GLU A 136 -2.29 -3.45 -20.34
CA GLU A 136 -2.89 -2.88 -21.53
C GLU A 136 -2.18 -1.59 -21.97
N LYS A 137 -1.93 -0.67 -21.03
CA LYS A 137 -1.21 0.59 -21.30
C LYS A 137 0.20 0.32 -21.82
N THR A 138 0.89 -0.69 -21.27
CA THR A 138 2.24 -1.07 -21.73
C THR A 138 2.21 -1.70 -23.13
N ALA A 139 1.20 -2.52 -23.44
CA ALA A 139 1.02 -3.13 -24.76
C ALA A 139 0.75 -2.05 -25.84
N ILE A 140 -0.15 -1.10 -25.55
CA ILE A 140 -0.42 0.05 -26.44
C ILE A 140 0.85 0.87 -26.66
N ARG A 141 1.63 1.13 -25.60
CA ARG A 141 2.89 1.87 -25.71
C ARG A 141 3.88 1.16 -26.61
N LYS A 142 4.04 -0.17 -26.49
CA LYS A 142 4.90 -0.99 -27.35
C LYS A 142 4.44 -0.96 -28.81
N LEU A 143 3.14 -1.10 -29.07
CA LEU A 143 2.57 -0.99 -30.42
C LEU A 143 2.85 0.39 -31.05
N ARG A 144 2.67 1.47 -30.29
CA ARG A 144 2.99 2.84 -30.75
C ARG A 144 4.49 3.02 -31.02
N GLN A 145 5.34 2.47 -30.16
CA GLN A 145 6.79 2.53 -30.36
C GLN A 145 7.23 1.76 -31.62
N ASN A 146 6.65 0.59 -31.88
CA ASN A 146 6.92 -0.19 -33.09
C ASN A 146 6.44 0.50 -34.37
N ARG A 147 5.43 1.38 -34.28
CA ARG A 147 4.97 2.24 -35.38
C ARG A 147 5.80 3.50 -35.60
N ARG A 148 6.77 3.82 -34.73
CA ARG A 148 7.69 4.96 -34.92
C ARG A 148 8.79 4.58 -35.92
N GLY A 149 8.43 4.66 -37.19
CA GLY A 149 9.31 4.77 -38.35
C GLY A 149 8.60 5.63 -39.40
N ALA A 150 9.34 6.43 -40.19
CA ALA A 150 8.72 7.27 -41.21
C ALA A 150 7.86 6.38 -42.14
N PRO A 151 6.58 6.70 -42.39
CA PRO A 151 5.81 5.96 -43.38
C PRO A 151 6.55 6.05 -44.72
N LYS A 152 6.75 4.91 -45.40
CA LYS A 152 7.27 4.92 -46.78
C LYS A 152 6.25 5.64 -47.65
N LEU A 153 6.49 6.92 -47.93
CA LEU A 153 5.71 7.69 -48.90
C LEU A 153 5.76 6.93 -50.23
N ARG A 154 4.60 6.46 -50.69
CA ARG A 154 4.47 5.98 -52.08
C ARG A 154 4.21 7.20 -52.93
N VAL A 155 5.13 7.50 -53.84
CA VAL A 155 4.91 8.51 -54.87
C VAL A 155 3.81 7.96 -55.77
N VAL A 156 2.65 8.62 -55.79
CA VAL A 156 1.63 8.41 -56.81
C VAL A 156 2.25 8.96 -58.08
N LYS A 157 2.49 8.09 -59.08
CA LYS A 157 2.78 8.57 -60.43
C LYS A 157 1.45 9.05 -60.99
N ASP A 158 1.36 10.35 -61.27
CA ASP A 158 0.34 10.86 -62.16
C ASP A 158 0.68 10.32 -63.56
N ASP A 159 -0.19 9.47 -64.09
CA ASP A 159 -0.16 9.07 -65.50
C ASP A 159 -0.82 10.21 -66.31
N ASP A 160 -0.06 10.74 -67.27
CA ASP A 160 -0.45 11.79 -68.24
C ASP A 160 -1.69 11.43 -69.07
#